data_AF-A0A2R5GW49-F1
#
_entry.id   AF-A0A2R5GW49-F1
#
_cell.length_a   1.000
_cell.length_b   1.000
_cell.length_c   1.000
_cell.angle_alpha   90.00
_cell.angle_beta   90.00
_cell.angle_gamma   90.00
#
_symmetry.space_group_name_H-M   'P 1'
#
loop_
_entity.id
_entity.type
_entity.pdbx_description
1 polymer ?
#
loop_
_entity_poly.entity_id
_entity_poly.type
_entity_poly.pdbx_seq_one_letter_code
_entity_poly.pdbx_strand_id
1 'polypeptide(L)'
;GNLKIRKELSMCKAVVPSVVQRICDRAMQVHGAMGLSQDSFLSMAFSGARWLRFADGPDEVHWRTVGRLELRDQKRRDDSLYDLPGYTRRGAPHSKNPPTDPDFLAKL
;
A
#
# COMPACT_ATOMS: atom_id res chain seq x y z
N GLY A 1 9.70 4.02 13.54
CA GLY A 1 9.78 2.58 13.17
C GLY A 1 8.43 1.98 12.79
N ASN A 2 7.47 1.94 13.73
CA ASN A 2 6.29 1.08 13.65
C ASN A 2 5.34 1.30 12.43
N LEU A 3 5.18 2.54 11.96
CA LEU A 3 4.25 2.85 10.86
C LEU A 3 4.68 2.35 9.48
N LYS A 4 5.98 2.28 9.19
CA LYS A 4 6.49 1.76 7.91
C LYS A 4 6.24 0.25 7.80
N ILE A 5 6.57 -0.48 8.88
CA ILE A 5 6.33 -1.93 8.99
C ILE A 5 4.84 -2.26 8.82
N ARG A 6 3.92 -1.48 9.42
CA ARG A 6 2.47 -1.69 9.29
C ARG A 6 1.96 -1.57 7.84
N LYS A 7 2.56 -0.67 7.05
CA LYS A 7 2.24 -0.50 5.63
C LYS A 7 2.69 -1.71 4.83
N GLU A 8 3.95 -2.12 5.00
CA GLU A 8 4.54 -3.28 4.33
C GLU A 8 3.80 -4.58 4.66
N LEU A 9 3.46 -4.80 5.93
CA LEU A 9 2.70 -5.97 6.35
C LEU A 9 1.28 -5.99 5.75
N SER A 10 0.60 -4.84 5.74
CA SER A 10 -0.73 -4.72 5.12
C SER A 10 -0.67 -4.97 3.61
N MET A 11 0.37 -4.47 2.92
CA MET A 11 0.58 -4.75 1.49
C MET A 11 0.80 -6.24 1.24
N CYS A 12 1.67 -6.87 2.03
CA CYS A 12 1.95 -8.30 1.92
C CYS A 12 0.67 -9.13 2.06
N LYS A 13 -0.12 -8.88 3.11
CA LYS A 13 -1.37 -9.60 3.36
C LYS A 13 -2.42 -9.41 2.25
N ALA A 14 -2.48 -8.24 1.63
CA ALA A 14 -3.41 -7.97 0.54
C ALA A 14 -3.01 -8.61 -0.80
N VAL A 15 -1.71 -8.76 -1.06
CA VAL A 15 -1.20 -9.23 -2.36
C VAL A 15 -0.98 -10.74 -2.38
N VAL A 16 -0.35 -11.29 -1.34
CA VAL A 16 0.15 -12.68 -1.34
C VAL A 16 -0.97 -13.71 -1.61
N PRO A 17 -2.13 -13.68 -0.93
CA PRO A 17 -3.18 -14.67 -1.16
C PRO A 17 -3.71 -14.64 -2.61
N SER A 18 -3.81 -13.45 -3.22
CA SER A 18 -4.23 -13.31 -4.62
C SER A 18 -3.24 -13.93 -5.60
N VAL A 19 -1.93 -13.73 -5.35
CA VAL A 19 -0.87 -14.31 -6.18
C VAL A 19 -0.84 -15.83 -6.04
N VAL A 20 -0.91 -16.36 -4.82
CA VAL A 20 -0.95 -17.80 -4.57
C VAL A 20 -2.16 -18.44 -5.26
N GLN A 21 -3.34 -17.83 -5.15
CA GLN A 21 -4.55 -18.33 -5.80
C GLN A 21 -4.37 -18.44 -7.33
N ARG A 22 -3.74 -17.45 -7.97
CA ARG A 22 -3.43 -17.47 -9.42
C ARG A 22 -2.40 -18.53 -9.80
N ILE A 23 -1.42 -18.80 -8.94
CA ILE A 23 -0.42 -19.85 -9.17
C ILE A 23 -1.10 -21.22 -9.10
N CYS A 24 -1.93 -21.45 -8.07
CA CYS A 24 -2.69 -22.69 -7.93
C CYS A 24 -3.61 -22.91 -9.14
N ASP A 25 -4.34 -21.88 -9.57
CA ASP A 25 -5.22 -21.94 -10.75
C ASP A 25 -4.47 -22.39 -12.02
N ARG A 26 -3.30 -21.77 -12.29
CA ARG A 26 -2.44 -22.16 -13.41
C ARG A 26 -1.92 -23.59 -13.28
N ALA A 27 -1.54 -24.01 -12.08
CA ALA A 27 -1.08 -25.37 -11.84
C ALA A 27 -2.22 -26.38 -12.04
N MET A 28 -3.43 -26.08 -11.58
CA MET A 28 -4.62 -26.92 -11.79
C MET A 28 -4.91 -27.09 -13.29
N GLN A 29 -4.84 -25.99 -14.05
CA GLN A 29 -5.05 -26.02 -15.50
C GLN A 29 -4.05 -26.96 -16.21
N VAL A 30 -2.78 -26.97 -15.81
CA VAL A 30 -1.75 -27.86 -16.38
C VAL A 30 -2.00 -29.34 -16.02
N HIS A 31 -2.58 -29.62 -14.85
CA HIS A 31 -2.90 -30.99 -14.40
C HIS A 31 -4.23 -31.53 -14.96
N GLY A 32 -5.00 -30.70 -15.68
CA GLY A 32 -6.31 -31.09 -16.24
C GLY A 32 -7.30 -31.51 -15.14
N ALA A 33 -8.08 -32.57 -15.38
CA ALA A 33 -9.10 -33.04 -14.44
C ALA A 33 -8.52 -33.43 -13.06
N MET A 34 -7.27 -33.91 -13.01
CA MET A 34 -6.59 -34.24 -11.76
C MET A 34 -6.35 -32.99 -10.89
N GLY A 35 -6.20 -31.81 -11.50
CA GLY A 35 -6.05 -30.55 -10.78
C GLY A 35 -7.28 -30.15 -9.95
N LEU A 36 -8.45 -30.68 -10.30
CA LEU A 36 -9.71 -30.48 -9.58
C LEU A 36 -9.98 -31.58 -8.53
N SER A 37 -9.27 -32.71 -8.61
CA SER A 37 -9.46 -33.85 -7.73
C SER A 37 -8.90 -33.58 -6.32
N GLN A 38 -9.32 -34.42 -5.36
CA GLN A 38 -8.75 -34.49 -4.01
C GLN A 38 -7.44 -35.30 -3.97
N ASP A 39 -7.06 -35.92 -5.09
CA ASP A 39 -5.79 -36.67 -5.22
C ASP A 39 -4.57 -35.74 -5.29
N SER A 40 -4.78 -34.43 -5.42
CA SER A 40 -3.75 -33.41 -5.45
C SER A 40 -4.02 -32.32 -4.41
N PHE A 41 -2.94 -31.73 -3.87
CA PHE A 41 -3.02 -30.59 -2.95
C PHE A 41 -3.61 -29.32 -3.58
N LEU A 42 -3.65 -29.24 -4.92
CA LEU A 42 -3.97 -28.01 -5.65
C LEU A 42 -5.37 -27.43 -5.35
N SER A 43 -6.40 -28.28 -5.31
CA SER A 43 -7.79 -27.85 -5.04
C SER A 43 -7.95 -27.26 -3.64
N MET A 44 -7.31 -27.89 -2.64
CA MET A 44 -7.26 -27.41 -1.26
C MET A 44 -6.50 -26.08 -1.17
N ALA A 45 -5.34 -25.99 -1.82
CA ALA A 45 -4.50 -24.79 -1.82
C ALA A 45 -5.21 -23.58 -2.46
N PHE A 46 -5.88 -23.76 -3.59
CA PHE A 46 -6.67 -22.73 -4.25
C PHE A 46 -7.78 -22.20 -3.32
N SER A 47 -8.51 -23.11 -2.69
CA SER A 47 -9.60 -22.77 -1.76
C SER A 47 -9.08 -22.06 -0.50
N GLY A 48 -7.95 -22.54 0.06
CA GLY A 48 -7.29 -21.91 1.19
C GLY A 48 -6.77 -20.51 0.88
N ALA A 49 -6.17 -20.30 -0.29
CA ALA A 49 -5.75 -18.99 -0.75
C ALA A 49 -6.94 -18.03 -0.90
N ARG A 50 -8.08 -18.52 -1.40
CA ARG A 50 -9.32 -17.73 -1.47
C ARG A 50 -9.85 -17.36 -0.09
N TRP A 51 -9.81 -18.29 0.86
CA TRP A 51 -10.22 -18.06 2.24
C TRP A 51 -9.34 -17.01 2.94
N LEU A 52 -8.03 -17.05 2.70
CA LEU A 52 -7.07 -16.08 3.26
C LEU A 52 -7.31 -14.62 2.81
N ARG A 53 -8.07 -14.40 1.74
CA ARG A 53 -8.50 -13.06 1.28
C ARG A 53 -9.64 -12.48 2.11
N PHE A 54 -10.24 -13.28 2.98
CA PHE A 54 -11.25 -12.86 3.96
C PHE A 54 -10.70 -12.93 5.39
N ALA A 55 -9.86 -13.92 5.69
CA ALA A 55 -9.25 -14.10 7.00
C ALA A 55 -8.39 -12.89 7.41
N ASP A 56 -8.39 -12.54 8.70
CA ASP A 56 -7.65 -11.42 9.31
C ASP A 56 -7.94 -10.01 8.76
N GLY A 57 -8.96 -9.88 7.91
CA GLY A 57 -9.32 -8.64 7.24
C GLY A 57 -9.47 -8.87 5.74
N PRO A 58 -10.62 -8.52 5.14
CA PRO A 58 -10.76 -8.52 3.69
C PRO A 58 -9.67 -7.68 3.02
N ASP A 59 -9.26 -8.06 1.81
CA ASP A 59 -8.23 -7.37 1.02
C ASP A 59 -8.46 -5.84 0.99
N GLU A 60 -9.72 -5.41 0.90
CA GLU A 60 -10.12 -4.00 0.84
C GLU A 60 -9.73 -3.21 2.10
N VAL A 61 -9.77 -3.84 3.27
CA VAL A 61 -9.37 -3.21 4.55
C VAL A 61 -7.86 -3.00 4.57
N HIS A 62 -7.10 -3.96 4.07
CA HIS A 62 -5.65 -3.83 3.95
C HIS A 62 -5.28 -2.76 2.93
N TRP A 63 -5.90 -2.75 1.75
CA TRP A 63 -5.67 -1.70 0.74
C TRP A 63 -6.06 -0.31 1.22
N ARG A 64 -7.17 -0.18 1.96
CA ARG A 64 -7.55 1.09 2.59
C ARG A 64 -6.49 1.59 3.56
N THR A 65 -5.92 0.68 4.37
CA THR A 65 -4.86 1.01 5.32
C THR A 65 -3.61 1.47 4.60
N VAL A 66 -3.20 0.75 3.54
CA VAL A 66 -2.06 1.12 2.70
C VAL A 66 -2.27 2.48 2.06
N GLY A 67 -3.42 2.72 1.45
CA GLY A 67 -3.74 4.00 0.81
C GLY A 67 -3.71 5.18 1.78
N ARG A 68 -4.24 5.02 3.00
CA ARG A 68 -4.19 6.07 4.03
C ARG A 68 -2.75 6.38 4.46
N LEU A 69 -1.91 5.36 4.60
CA LEU A 69 -0.51 5.54 4.98
C LEU A 69 0.28 6.18 3.82
N GLU A 70 0.03 5.76 2.58
CA GLU A 70 0.63 6.35 1.38
C GLU A 70 0.30 7.83 1.25
N LEU A 71 -0.98 8.22 1.36
CA LEU A 71 -1.37 9.63 1.26
C LEU A 71 -0.70 10.51 2.33
N ARG A 72 -0.53 9.97 3.54
CA ARG A 72 0.18 10.69 4.61
C ARG A 72 1.68 10.83 4.31
N ASP A 73 2.29 9.79 3.76
CA ASP A 73 3.69 9.82 3.37
C ASP A 73 3.91 10.80 2.21
N GLN A 74 3.00 10.83 1.23
CA GLN A 74 3.02 11.78 0.11
C GLN A 74 2.85 13.23 0.59
N LYS A 75 1.92 13.49 1.51
CA LYS A 75 1.76 14.83 2.09
C LYS A 75 3.04 15.30 2.80
N ARG A 76 3.69 14.43 3.57
CA ARG A 76 4.98 14.76 4.22
C ARG A 76 6.09 15.04 3.21
N ARG A 77 6.14 14.31 2.10
CA ARG A 77 7.10 14.55 1.01
C ARG A 77 6.84 15.88 0.32
N ASP A 78 5.58 16.16 0.00
CA ASP A 78 5.13 17.45 -0.57
C ASP A 78 5.54 18.59 0.37
N ASP A 79 5.20 18.52 1.66
CA ASP A 79 5.59 19.51 2.68
C ASP A 79 7.13 19.75 2.69
N SER A 80 7.93 18.68 2.68
CA SER A 80 9.40 18.79 2.66
C SER A 80 9.98 19.40 1.38
N LEU A 81 9.24 19.33 0.26
CA LEU A 81 9.65 19.95 -0.99
C LEU A 81 9.53 21.49 -0.91
N TYR A 82 8.58 22.00 -0.10
CA TYR A 82 8.39 23.44 0.12
C TYR A 82 9.29 24.03 1.22
N ASP A 83 9.94 23.19 2.02
CA ASP A 83 10.96 23.63 2.99
C ASP A 83 12.32 23.93 2.31
N LEU A 84 12.44 23.70 0.99
CA LEU A 84 13.65 24.02 0.23
C LEU A 84 13.67 25.51 -0.17
N PRO A 85 14.85 26.16 -0.14
CA PRO A 85 14.99 27.54 -0.59
C PRO A 85 14.51 27.70 -2.05
N GLY A 86 13.49 28.52 -2.26
CA GLY A 86 13.00 28.89 -3.61
C GLY A 86 11.73 28.17 -4.10
N TYR A 87 11.12 27.27 -3.31
CA TYR A 87 9.87 26.60 -3.71
C TYR A 87 8.68 27.06 -2.85
N THR A 88 7.93 28.07 -3.34
CA THR A 88 6.72 28.57 -2.66
C THR A 88 5.45 28.11 -3.37
N ARG A 89 4.50 27.58 -2.59
CA ARG A 89 3.26 26.97 -3.10
C ARG A 89 2.33 28.04 -3.67
N ARG A 90 2.14 28.06 -5.00
CA ARG A 90 1.17 28.94 -5.67
C ARG A 90 -0.26 28.56 -5.22
N GLY A 91 -0.86 29.36 -4.33
CA GLY A 91 -2.25 29.17 -3.87
C GLY A 91 -2.46 28.38 -2.58
N ALA A 92 -1.46 28.22 -1.70
CA ALA A 92 -1.67 27.62 -0.38
C ALA A 92 -2.41 28.54 0.60
N PRO A 93 -3.30 28.03 1.46
CA PRO A 93 -3.64 28.75 2.69
C PRO A 93 -2.37 28.96 3.51
N HIS A 94 -2.18 30.20 3.96
CA HIS A 94 -1.01 30.68 4.70
C HIS A 94 -0.64 29.69 5.81
N SER A 95 0.60 29.19 5.78
CA SER A 95 1.18 28.47 6.93
C SER A 95 1.04 29.37 8.16
N LYS A 96 0.57 28.82 9.29
CA LYS A 96 0.32 29.61 10.52
C LYS A 96 1.58 30.26 11.10
N ASN A 97 2.76 29.89 10.60
CA ASN A 97 4.01 30.55 10.91
C ASN A 97 4.67 30.97 9.59
N PRO A 98 4.63 32.27 9.21
CA PRO A 98 5.45 32.78 8.12
C PRO A 98 6.93 32.62 8.46
N PRO A 99 7.84 32.53 7.47
CA PRO A 99 9.26 32.52 7.73
C PRO A 99 9.64 33.81 8.46
N THR A 100 10.03 33.69 9.73
CA THR A 100 10.53 34.79 10.57
C THR A 100 11.99 35.12 10.28
N ASP A 101 12.51 34.68 9.13
CA ASP A 101 13.91 34.87 8.77
C ASP A 101 14.10 36.29 8.20
N PRO A 102 14.80 37.19 8.91
CA PRO A 102 14.97 38.59 8.51
C PRO A 102 15.63 38.73 7.12
N ASP A 103 16.38 37.73 6.66
CA ASP A 103 17.08 37.77 5.37
C ASP A 103 16.14 37.66 4.15
N PHE A 104 14.90 37.17 4.32
CA PHE A 104 13.94 37.04 3.23
C PHE A 104 13.22 38.38 2.91
N LEU A 105 13.04 39.24 3.91
CA LEU A 105 12.38 40.55 3.76
C LEU A 105 13.32 41.63 3.18
N ALA A 106 14.63 41.44 3.27
CA ALA A 106 15.62 42.38 2.73
C ALA A 106 15.81 42.28 1.20
N LYS A 107 15.15 41.31 0.54
CA LYS A 107 15.25 41.05 -0.91
C LYS A 107 14.00 41.44 -1.71
N LEU A 108 13.02 42.10 -1.08
CA LEU A 108 11.88 42.76 -1.72
C LEU A 108 12.07 44.28 -1.67
#